data_AF-A0A9X3Z769-F1
#
_entry.id   AF-A0A9X3Z769-F1
#
_cell.length_a   1.000
_cell.length_b   1.000
_cell.length_c   1.000
_cell.angle_alpha   90.00
_cell.angle_beta   90.00
_cell.angle_gamma   90.00
#
_symmetry.space_group_name_H-M   'P 1'
#
loop_
_entity.id
_entity.type
_entity.pdbx_description
1 polymer ?
#
loop_
_entity_poly.entity_id
_entity_poly.type
_entity_poly.pdbx_seq_one_letter_code
_entity_poly.pdbx_strand_id
1 'polypeptide(L)'
;MAFDNGSEFSRHAQLTSKLGMRTFFCKPHALWQKGGIENAIGRLFRDRQRKSDLAAISDEDLEDYIISLQYDAMTPKKYLGFQAPLETFLNRINQADVALET
;
A
#
# COMPACT_ATOMS: atom_id res chain seq x y z
N MET A 1 -0.53 5.08 -9.92
CA MET A 1 -0.71 3.83 -9.16
C MET A 1 0.08 2.73 -9.86
N ALA A 2 0.80 1.90 -9.11
CA ALA A 2 1.63 0.83 -9.64
C ALA A 2 0.97 -0.54 -9.38
N PHE A 3 0.95 -1.40 -10.40
CA PHE A 3 0.31 -2.72 -10.38
C PHE A 3 1.30 -3.83 -10.75
N ASP A 4 0.95 -5.06 -10.41
CA ASP A 4 1.53 -6.25 -11.04
C ASP A 4 0.76 -6.58 -12.33
N ASN A 5 1.25 -7.57 -13.07
CA ASN A 5 0.67 -7.99 -14.35
C ASN A 5 -0.48 -8.99 -14.18
N GLY A 6 -1.16 -8.96 -13.02
CA GLY A 6 -2.34 -9.78 -12.76
C GLY A 6 -3.52 -9.38 -13.64
N SER A 7 -4.37 -10.36 -13.95
CA SER A 7 -5.56 -10.16 -14.80
C SER A 7 -6.62 -9.23 -14.15
N GLU A 8 -6.58 -9.12 -12.83
CA GLU A 8 -7.40 -8.23 -12.00
C GLU A 8 -7.23 -6.75 -12.39
N PHE A 9 -6.06 -6.36 -12.91
CA PHE A 9 -5.77 -4.99 -13.35
C PHE A 9 -5.91 -4.77 -14.87
N SER A 10 -6.53 -5.70 -15.59
CA SER A 10 -6.79 -5.58 -17.04
C SER A 10 -7.58 -4.32 -17.42
N ARG A 11 -8.43 -3.83 -16.51
CA ARG A 11 -9.25 -2.61 -16.68
C ARG A 11 -8.60 -1.32 -16.18
N HIS A 12 -7.28 -1.30 -15.94
CA HIS A 12 -6.56 -0.12 -15.42
C HIS A 12 -6.78 1.18 -16.21
N ALA A 13 -7.04 1.10 -17.52
CA ALA A 13 -7.35 2.26 -18.36
C ALA A 13 -8.57 3.06 -17.84
N GLN A 14 -9.52 2.39 -17.17
CA GLN A 14 -10.68 3.04 -16.57
C GLN A 14 -10.27 4.01 -15.44
N LEU A 15 -9.24 3.68 -14.67
CA LEU A 15 -8.73 4.54 -13.59
C LEU A 15 -8.18 5.86 -14.15
N THR A 16 -7.48 5.80 -15.28
CA THR A 16 -6.97 6.99 -15.95
C THR A 16 -8.11 7.82 -16.54
N SER A 17 -9.07 7.19 -17.22
CA SER A 17 -10.20 7.91 -17.84
C SER A 17 -11.13 8.58 -16.83
N LYS A 18 -11.40 7.95 -15.69
CA LYS A 18 -12.39 8.43 -14.70
C LYS A 18 -11.78 9.31 -13.62
N LEU A 19 -10.56 9.02 -13.20
CA LEU A 19 -9.91 9.67 -12.04
C LEU A 19 -8.65 10.44 -12.41
N GLY A 20 -8.27 10.49 -13.70
CA GLY A 20 -7.01 11.11 -14.14
C GLY A 20 -5.75 10.41 -13.61
N MET A 21 -5.88 9.22 -13.02
CA MET A 21 -4.77 8.54 -12.36
C MET A 21 -3.88 7.83 -13.38
N ARG A 22 -2.59 8.17 -13.40
CA ARG A 22 -1.59 7.43 -14.18
C ARG A 22 -1.38 6.04 -13.61
N THR A 23 -1.31 5.03 -14.48
CA THR A 23 -1.11 3.63 -14.10
C THR A 23 0.24 3.13 -14.62
N PHE A 24 0.91 2.30 -13.83
CA PHE A 24 2.24 1.76 -14.13
C PHE A 24 2.27 0.28 -13.81
N PHE A 25 3.02 -0.51 -14.57
CA PHE A 25 3.15 -1.95 -14.40
C PHE A 25 4.60 -2.36 -14.15
N CYS A 26 4.78 -3.39 -13.32
CA CYS A 26 6.10 -3.96 -13.07
C CYS A 26 6.61 -4.71 -14.31
N LYS A 27 7.92 -4.61 -14.57
CA LYS A 27 8.58 -5.39 -15.61
C LYS A 27 8.43 -6.89 -15.29
N PRO A 28 8.27 -7.76 -16.30
CA PRO A 28 8.28 -9.20 -16.09
C PRO A 28 9.51 -9.63 -15.30
N HIS A 29 9.33 -10.53 -14.32
CA HIS A 29 10.37 -11.04 -13.42
C HIS A 29 11.08 -9.99 -12.53
N ALA A 30 10.56 -8.77 -12.44
CA ALA A 30 11.14 -7.70 -11.63
C ALA A 30 10.42 -7.52 -10.28
N LEU A 31 10.34 -8.60 -9.48
CA LEU A 31 9.64 -8.61 -8.18
C LEU A 31 10.11 -7.49 -7.24
N TRP A 32 11.39 -7.13 -7.31
CA TRP A 32 11.98 -6.07 -6.47
C TRP A 32 11.35 -4.68 -6.68
N GLN A 33 10.65 -4.42 -7.80
CA GLN A 33 9.97 -3.15 -8.04
C GLN A 33 8.81 -2.90 -7.06
N LYS A 34 8.31 -3.94 -6.37
CA LYS A 34 7.29 -3.86 -5.32
C LYS A 34 7.83 -4.23 -3.93
N GLY A 35 9.15 -4.27 -3.74
CA GLY A 35 9.75 -4.76 -2.49
C GLY A 35 9.24 -4.05 -1.22
N GLY A 36 8.94 -2.76 -1.29
CA GLY A 36 8.34 -2.02 -0.16
C GLY A 36 6.91 -2.47 0.17
N ILE A 37 6.08 -2.70 -0.84
CA ILE A 37 4.70 -3.19 -0.69
C ILE A 37 4.72 -4.62 -0.15
N GLU A 38 5.56 -5.49 -0.72
CA GLU A 38 5.72 -6.88 -0.28
C GLU A 38 6.21 -6.96 1.18
N ASN A 39 7.11 -6.06 1.58
CA ASN A 39 7.58 -5.99 2.95
C ASN A 39 6.47 -5.56 3.93
N ALA A 40 5.61 -4.62 3.54
CA ALA A 40 4.48 -4.19 4.36
C ALA A 40 3.42 -5.30 4.50
N ILE A 41 3.02 -5.92 3.38
CA ILE A 41 2.10 -7.07 3.37
C ILE A 41 2.69 -8.23 4.22
N GLY A 42 3.99 -8.49 4.10
CA GLY A 42 4.67 -9.52 4.87
C GLY A 42 4.68 -9.28 6.39
N ARG A 43 4.59 -8.02 6.85
CA ARG A 43 4.40 -7.69 8.28
C ARG A 43 2.95 -7.92 8.70
N LEU A 44 1.99 -7.47 7.89
CA LEU A 44 0.55 -7.66 8.15
C LEU A 44 0.20 -9.14 8.37
N PHE A 45 0.75 -10.02 7.53
CA PHE A 45 0.48 -11.46 7.59
C PHE A 45 1.60 -12.26 8.29
N ARG A 46 2.43 -11.63 9.13
CA ARG A 46 3.51 -12.34 9.83
C ARG A 46 2.96 -13.31 10.87
N ASP A 47 2.01 -12.83 11.66
CA ASP A 47 1.47 -13.55 12.81
C ASP A 47 0.11 -14.21 12.50
N ARG A 48 -0.28 -14.25 11.21
CA ARG A 48 -1.56 -14.80 10.74
C ARG A 48 -1.36 -15.90 9.72
N GLN A 49 -2.39 -16.74 9.54
CA GLN A 49 -2.36 -17.76 8.51
C GLN A 49 -2.33 -17.09 7.12
N ARG A 50 -1.21 -17.23 6.41
CA ARG A 50 -1.00 -16.66 5.05
C ARG A 50 -1.91 -17.27 3.97
N LYS A 51 -2.64 -18.34 4.28
CA LYS A 51 -3.47 -19.12 3.35
C LYS A 51 -4.86 -19.30 3.92
N SER A 52 -5.58 -18.21 4.14
CA SER A 52 -7.03 -18.23 4.30
C SER A 52 -7.67 -18.11 2.92
N ASP A 53 -8.73 -18.88 2.67
CA ASP A 53 -9.62 -18.63 1.55
C ASP A 53 -10.19 -17.22 1.71
N LEU A 54 -9.94 -16.32 0.75
CA LEU A 54 -10.41 -14.94 0.81
C LEU A 54 -11.94 -14.87 0.87
N ALA A 55 -12.64 -15.87 0.32
CA ALA A 55 -14.10 -15.94 0.37
C ALA A 55 -14.64 -16.34 1.75
N ALA A 56 -13.79 -16.86 2.64
CA ALA A 56 -14.15 -17.30 3.99
C ALA A 56 -13.79 -16.27 5.08
N ILE A 57 -13.20 -15.14 4.71
CA ILE A 57 -12.85 -14.06 5.64
C ILE A 57 -14.13 -13.34 6.05
N SER A 58 -14.40 -13.26 7.36
CA SER A 58 -15.56 -12.53 7.88
C SER A 58 -15.30 -11.02 7.93
N ASP A 59 -16.37 -10.23 8.12
CA ASP A 59 -16.23 -8.78 8.28
C ASP A 59 -15.40 -8.44 9.54
N GLU A 60 -15.54 -9.22 10.62
CA GLU A 60 -14.71 -9.07 11.83
C GLU A 60 -13.23 -9.35 11.55
N ASP A 61 -12.93 -10.38 10.76
CA ASP A 61 -11.55 -10.64 10.34
C ASP A 61 -10.97 -9.47 9.54
N LEU A 62 -11.79 -8.85 8.66
CA LEU A 62 -11.41 -7.66 7.88
C LEU A 62 -11.12 -6.46 8.78
N GLU A 63 -11.95 -6.19 9.78
CA GLU A 63 -11.71 -5.13 10.77
C GLU A 63 -10.39 -5.34 11.50
N ASP A 64 -10.12 -6.58 11.90
CA ASP A 64 -8.87 -6.96 12.54
C ASP A 64 -7.64 -6.73 11.63
N TYR A 65 -7.76 -6.95 10.32
CA TYR A 65 -6.70 -6.61 9.35
C TYR A 65 -6.51 -5.09 9.23
N ILE A 66 -7.59 -4.32 9.23
CA ILE A 66 -7.54 -2.85 9.17
C ILE A 66 -6.84 -2.29 10.40
N ILE A 67 -7.15 -2.79 11.60
CA ILE A 67 -6.50 -2.38 12.85
C ILE A 67 -4.99 -2.68 12.79
N SER A 68 -4.61 -3.86 12.29
CA SER A 68 -3.19 -4.23 12.16
C SER A 68 -2.44 -3.31 11.17
N LEU A 69 -3.07 -2.93 10.06
CA LEU A 69 -2.52 -1.96 9.11
C LEU A 69 -2.34 -0.57 9.73
N GLN A 70 -3.34 -0.10 10.49
CA GLN A 70 -3.26 1.18 11.20
C GLN A 70 -2.11 1.18 12.21
N TYR A 71 -1.96 0.10 12.98
CA TYR A 71 -0.86 -0.07 13.91
C TYR A 71 0.51 -0.06 13.19
N ASP A 72 0.64 -0.75 12.05
CA ASP A 72 1.87 -0.74 11.26
C ASP A 72 2.24 0.66 10.74
N ALA A 73 1.24 1.46 10.33
CA ALA A 73 1.40 2.82 9.84
C ALA A 73 1.81 3.81 10.94
N MET A 74 1.43 3.54 12.21
CA MET A 74 1.85 4.30 13.38
C MET A 74 3.18 3.80 13.98
N THR A 75 3.66 2.62 13.58
CA THR A 75 4.89 2.05 14.12
C THR A 75 6.13 2.72 13.53
N PRO A 76 7.03 3.31 14.34
CA PRO A 76 8.30 3.89 13.90
C PRO A 76 9.15 2.95 13.05
N LYS A 77 9.65 3.42 11.90
CA LYS A 77 10.51 2.60 11.02
C LYS A 77 11.94 3.12 11.04
N LYS A 78 12.91 2.20 11.22
CA LYS A 78 14.35 2.53 11.22
C LYS A 78 14.80 3.27 9.95
N TYR A 79 14.27 2.88 8.78
CA TYR A 79 14.62 3.53 7.51
C TYR A 79 14.01 4.94 7.35
N LEU A 80 13.09 5.33 8.22
CA LEU A 80 12.53 6.70 8.32
C LEU A 80 13.15 7.47 9.50
N GLY A 81 14.31 7.05 10.02
CA GLY A 81 14.90 7.69 11.20
C GLY A 81 14.06 7.53 12.46
N PHE A 82 13.34 6.40 12.59
CA PHE A 82 12.40 6.13 13.69
C PHE A 82 11.20 7.09 13.74
N GLN A 83 10.79 7.62 12.59
CA GLN A 83 9.48 8.27 12.44
C GLN A 83 8.41 7.27 12.01
N ALA A 84 7.16 7.54 12.36
CA ALA A 84 6.02 6.75 11.91
C ALA A 84 5.70 7.08 10.43
N PRO A 85 5.45 6.06 9.57
CA PRO A 85 5.11 6.28 8.17
C PRO A 85 3.95 7.26 7.96
N LEU A 86 2.91 7.18 8.80
CA LEU A 86 1.75 8.08 8.72
C LEU A 86 2.15 9.53 8.96
N GLU A 87 2.95 9.81 9.99
CA GLU A 87 3.43 11.16 10.30
C GLU A 87 4.30 11.71 9.17
N THR A 88 5.28 10.92 8.70
CA THR A 88 6.14 11.32 7.58
C THR A 88 5.33 11.62 6.32
N PHE A 89 4.29 10.82 6.05
CA PHE A 89 3.40 11.01 4.91
C PHE A 89 2.59 12.31 5.01
N LEU A 90 1.95 12.56 6.15
CA LEU A 90 1.17 13.78 6.39
C LEU A 90 2.04 15.03 6.31
N ASN A 91 3.24 14.99 6.90
CA ASN A 91 4.21 16.09 6.81
C ASN A 91 4.61 16.36 5.35
N ARG A 92 4.77 15.32 4.53
CA ARG A 92 5.14 15.45 3.13
C ARG A 92 4.01 16.05 2.28
N ILE A 93 2.75 15.69 2.55
CA ILE A 93 1.59 16.29 1.87
C ILE A 93 1.52 17.78 2.18
N ASN A 94 1.58 18.14 3.46
CA ASN A 94 1.49 19.54 3.89
C ASN A 94 2.61 20.40 3.28
N GLN A 95 3.82 19.85 3.13
CA GLN A 95 4.92 20.55 2.44
C GLN A 95 4.68 20.72 0.93
N ALA A 96 4.04 19.76 0.28
CA ALA A 96 3.74 19.82 -1.14
C ALA A 96 2.66 20.87 -1.46
N ASP A 97 1.66 21.01 -0.60
CA ASP A 97 0.61 22.02 -0.76
C ASP A 97 1.18 23.44 -0.60
N VAL A 98 2.06 23.66 0.39
CA VAL A 98 2.72 24.96 0.61
C VAL A 98 3.65 25.34 -0.57
N ALA A 99 4.23 24.36 -1.27
CA ALA A 99 5.13 24.60 -2.40
C ALA A 99 4.41 24.86 -3.74
N LEU A 100 3.09 24.64 -3.82
CA LEU A 100 2.29 24.90 -5.02
C LEU A 100 1.64 26.29 -5.03
N GLU A 101 1.72 27.02 -3.91
CA GLU A 101 1.17 28.38 -3.75
C GLU A 101 2.21 29.51 -4.01
N THR A 102 3.39 29.19 -4.53
CA THR A 102 4.45 30.15 -4.93
C THR A 102 4.79 30.01 -6.40
#